data_AF-A0A7C1U2E4-F1
#
_entry.id   AF-A0A7C1U2E4-F1
#
_cell.length_a   1.000
_cell.length_b   1.000
_cell.length_c   1.000
_cell.angle_alpha   90.00
_cell.angle_beta   90.00
_cell.angle_gamma   90.00
#
_symmetry.space_group_name_H-M   'P 1'
#
loop_
_entity.id
_entity.type
_entity.pdbx_description
1 polymer ?
#
loop_
_entity_poly.entity_id
_entity_poly.type
_entity_poly.pdbx_seq_one_letter_code
_entity_poly.pdbx_strand_id
1 'polypeptide(L)'
;MMEQTSNAYYLSGLSGRLRFTALGRKELAPYFAMAGIDIRTIKTVPEYQRAREMASPYFTAWLERRTVEWGDSYQFKLLKAATLGRAEDIEQALNQLDHQLGGEDGIV
;
A
#
# COMPACT_ATOMS: atom_id res chain seq x y z
N MET A 1 -12.79 -12.60 28.29
CA MET A 1 -12.55 -12.45 26.83
C MET A 1 -11.10 -12.08 26.64
N MET A 2 -10.34 -12.80 25.82
CA MET A 2 -8.91 -12.51 25.58
C MET A 2 -8.76 -11.94 24.16
N GLU A 3 -8.16 -10.76 24.04
CA GLU A 3 -8.12 -9.95 22.82
C GLU A 3 -7.09 -10.50 21.81
N GLN A 4 -7.57 -11.08 20.72
CA GLN A 4 -6.74 -11.35 19.53
C GLN A 4 -6.74 -10.09 18.67
N THR A 5 -5.57 -9.52 18.43
CA THR A 5 -5.41 -8.48 17.41
C THR A 5 -5.39 -9.15 16.05
N SER A 6 -6.49 -9.00 15.31
CA SER A 6 -6.62 -9.45 13.93
C SER A 6 -6.30 -8.28 13.00
N ASN A 7 -5.21 -8.41 12.24
CA ASN A 7 -4.92 -7.55 11.10
C ASN A 7 -5.20 -8.34 9.82
N ALA A 8 -5.61 -7.67 8.73
CA ALA A 8 -5.80 -8.33 7.43
C ALA A 8 -4.57 -9.13 6.96
N TYR A 9 -3.37 -8.73 7.39
CA TYR A 9 -2.11 -9.33 7.00
C TYR A 9 -1.53 -10.35 8.00
N TYR A 10 -1.88 -10.29 9.28
CA TYR A 10 -1.36 -11.23 10.27
C TYR A 10 -2.27 -11.41 11.48
N LEU A 11 -2.08 -12.54 12.15
CA LEU A 11 -2.68 -12.88 13.43
C LEU A 11 -1.59 -12.85 14.49
N SER A 12 -1.82 -12.15 15.60
CA SER A 12 -0.95 -12.20 16.78
C SER A 12 -1.71 -12.69 18.01
N GLY A 13 -1.14 -13.68 18.71
CA GLY A 13 -1.65 -14.16 19.99
C GLY A 13 -0.89 -13.58 21.18
N LEU A 14 -1.43 -13.74 22.41
CA LEU A 14 -0.81 -13.26 23.66
C LEU A 14 0.61 -13.82 23.91
N SER A 15 0.98 -14.93 23.29
CA SER A 15 2.35 -15.47 23.35
C SER A 15 3.38 -14.67 22.56
N GLY A 16 2.98 -13.55 21.94
CA GLY A 16 3.83 -12.74 21.06
C GLY A 16 4.07 -13.37 19.69
N ARG A 17 3.53 -14.58 19.45
CA ARG A 17 3.64 -15.28 18.17
C ARG A 17 2.74 -14.62 17.12
N LEU A 18 3.35 -14.39 15.96
CA LEU A 18 2.75 -13.82 14.77
C LEU A 18 2.70 -14.87 13.66
N ARG A 19 1.58 -14.93 12.96
CA ARG A 19 1.43 -15.72 11.73
C ARG A 19 0.78 -14.88 10.65
N PHE A 20 1.43 -14.78 9.49
CA PHE A 20 0.84 -14.09 8.35
C PHE A 20 -0.37 -14.83 7.80
N THR A 21 -1.38 -14.08 7.39
CA THR A 21 -2.49 -14.58 6.58
C THR A 21 -2.00 -14.91 5.16
N ALA A 22 -2.84 -15.55 4.35
CA ALA A 22 -2.53 -15.76 2.93
C ALA A 22 -2.35 -14.42 2.21
N LEU A 23 -3.22 -13.46 2.49
CA LEU A 23 -3.14 -12.10 1.97
C LEU A 23 -1.85 -11.40 2.42
N GLY A 24 -1.49 -11.49 3.70
CA GLY A 24 -0.23 -10.94 4.23
C GLY A 24 1.00 -11.47 3.51
N ARG A 25 1.04 -12.78 3.24
CA ARG A 25 2.13 -13.36 2.44
C ARG A 25 2.14 -12.83 1.01
N LYS A 26 0.97 -12.78 0.35
CA LYS A 26 0.88 -12.29 -1.04
C LYS A 26 1.37 -10.83 -1.16
N GLU A 27 0.90 -9.96 -0.27
CA GLU A 27 1.13 -8.52 -0.39
C GLU A 27 2.48 -8.08 0.19
N LEU A 28 2.93 -8.68 1.30
CA LEU A 28 4.12 -8.22 2.04
C LEU A 28 5.38 -9.03 1.73
N ALA A 29 5.30 -10.24 1.19
CA ALA A 29 6.51 -11.00 0.85
C ALA A 29 7.38 -10.27 -0.20
N PRO A 30 6.82 -9.69 -1.29
CA PRO A 30 7.62 -8.94 -2.24
C PRO A 30 8.28 -7.70 -1.61
N TYR A 31 7.59 -7.04 -0.66
CA TYR A 31 8.11 -5.89 0.05
C TYR A 31 9.33 -6.26 0.91
N PHE A 32 9.20 -7.30 1.74
CA PHE A 32 10.30 -7.75 2.61
C PHE A 32 11.47 -8.34 1.82
N ALA A 33 11.20 -8.99 0.69
CA ALA A 33 12.23 -9.52 -0.19
C ALA A 33 13.15 -8.42 -0.76
N MET A 34 12.67 -7.19 -0.93
CA MET A 34 13.52 -6.05 -1.36
C MET A 34 14.60 -5.72 -0.33
N ALA A 35 14.36 -6.01 0.96
CA ALA A 35 15.35 -5.90 2.03
C ALA A 35 16.10 -7.22 2.31
N GLY A 36 15.95 -8.24 1.46
CA GLY A 36 16.56 -9.56 1.65
C GLY A 36 15.91 -10.40 2.77
N ILE A 37 14.70 -10.04 3.21
CA ILE A 37 14.01 -10.71 4.32
C ILE A 37 12.98 -11.70 3.77
N ASP A 38 13.14 -12.98 4.12
CA ASP A 38 12.09 -13.98 3.91
C ASP A 38 11.00 -13.81 4.97
N ILE A 39 9.79 -13.43 4.54
CA ILE A 39 8.63 -13.22 5.45
C ILE A 39 8.33 -14.45 6.34
N ARG A 40 8.73 -15.66 5.93
CA ARG A 40 8.51 -16.89 6.70
C ARG A 40 9.39 -16.97 7.94
N THR A 41 10.45 -16.16 8.06
CA THR A 41 11.33 -16.13 9.23
C THR A 41 10.80 -15.24 10.35
N ILE A 42 9.87 -14.33 10.05
CA ILE A 42 9.24 -13.43 11.02
C ILE A 42 8.17 -14.21 11.80
N LYS A 43 8.37 -14.36 13.11
CA LYS A 43 7.52 -15.17 14.01
C LYS A 43 6.87 -14.38 15.13
N THR A 44 7.24 -13.11 15.30
CA THR A 44 6.74 -12.27 16.39
C THR A 44 6.42 -10.85 15.93
N VAL A 45 5.62 -10.13 16.71
CA VAL A 45 5.30 -8.71 16.44
C VAL A 45 6.56 -7.82 16.42
N PRO A 46 7.51 -7.94 17.37
CA PRO A 46 8.75 -7.16 17.31
C PRO A 46 9.61 -7.46 16.08
N GLU A 47 9.72 -8.72 15.66
CA GLU A 47 10.42 -9.08 14.43
C GLU A 47 9.75 -8.48 13.19
N TYR A 48 8.41 -8.45 13.18
CA TYR A 48 7.66 -7.80 12.10
C TYR A 48 7.92 -6.29 12.05
N GLN A 49 7.94 -5.61 13.21
CA GLN A 49 8.27 -4.18 13.28
C GLN A 49 9.68 -3.91 12.76
N ARG A 50 10.68 -4.69 13.21
CA ARG A 50 12.05 -4.59 12.72
C ARG A 50 12.16 -4.85 11.22
N ALA A 51 11.47 -5.86 10.71
CA ALA A 51 11.44 -6.14 9.27
C ALA A 51 10.82 -4.97 8.47
N ARG A 52 9.80 -4.29 9.01
CA ARG A 52 9.22 -3.08 8.38
C ARG A 52 10.18 -1.90 8.39
N GLU A 53 10.90 -1.68 9.47
CA GLU A 53 11.93 -0.64 9.56
C GLU A 53 13.03 -0.87 8.52
N MET A 54 13.54 -2.10 8.44
CA MET A 54 14.56 -2.49 7.46
C MET A 54 14.06 -2.37 6.02
N ALA A 55 12.79 -2.68 5.75
CA ALA A 55 12.19 -2.57 4.43
C ALA A 55 11.75 -1.14 4.07
N SER A 56 11.68 -0.22 5.04
CA SER A 56 11.17 1.15 4.84
C SER A 56 11.83 1.93 3.69
N PRO A 57 13.14 1.80 3.40
CA PRO A 57 13.75 2.49 2.26
C PRO A 57 13.17 2.05 0.90
N TYR A 58 12.58 0.87 0.83
CA TYR A 58 12.00 0.30 -0.39
C TYR A 58 10.50 0.58 -0.51
N PHE A 59 9.89 1.29 0.45
CA PHE A 59 8.44 1.48 0.50
C PHE A 59 7.88 2.10 -0.77
N THR A 60 8.49 3.17 -1.28
CA THR A 60 8.07 3.84 -2.52
C THR A 60 8.17 2.91 -3.72
N ALA A 61 9.31 2.23 -3.90
CA ALA A 61 9.51 1.30 -5.03
C ALA A 61 8.54 0.11 -5.00
N TRP A 62 8.24 -0.41 -3.80
CA TRP A 62 7.22 -1.44 -3.63
C TRP A 62 5.82 -0.91 -3.96
N LEU A 63 5.50 0.31 -3.55
CA LEU A 63 4.21 0.95 -3.79
C LEU A 63 4.00 1.19 -5.29
N GLU A 64 5.01 1.70 -5.99
CA GLU A 64 5.01 1.82 -7.45
C GLU A 64 4.71 0.49 -8.14
N ARG A 65 5.45 -0.57 -7.78
CA ARG A 65 5.23 -1.92 -8.32
C ARG A 65 3.81 -2.41 -8.05
N ARG A 66 3.27 -2.14 -6.87
CA ARG A 66 1.92 -2.55 -6.48
C ARG A 66 0.84 -1.83 -7.28
N THR A 67 1.10 -0.57 -7.63
CA THR A 67 0.15 0.22 -8.42
C THR A 67 0.12 -0.15 -9.91
N VAL A 68 1.10 -0.92 -10.42
CA VAL A 68 1.11 -1.35 -11.83
C VAL A 68 -0.14 -2.16 -12.18
N GLU A 69 -0.63 -3.00 -11.25
CA GLU A 69 -1.84 -3.80 -11.45
C GLU A 69 -3.14 -2.99 -11.25
N TRP A 70 -3.06 -1.75 -10.76
CA TRP A 70 -4.24 -0.91 -10.67
C TRP A 70 -4.64 -0.49 -12.08
N GLY A 71 -5.94 -0.53 -12.36
CA GLY A 71 -6.48 -0.18 -13.66
C GLY A 71 -6.07 1.23 -14.10
N ASP A 72 -6.24 1.50 -15.39
CA ASP A 72 -5.90 2.81 -15.98
C ASP A 72 -7.07 3.79 -16.00
N SER A 73 -8.09 3.54 -15.16
CA SER A 73 -9.16 4.50 -14.97
C SER A 73 -8.60 5.81 -14.42
N TYR A 74 -9.31 6.89 -14.70
CA TYR A 74 -8.96 8.22 -14.22
C TYR A 74 -8.77 8.25 -12.69
N GLN A 75 -9.65 7.59 -11.94
CA GLN A 75 -9.58 7.51 -10.48
C GLN A 75 -8.31 6.81 -9.99
N PHE A 76 -7.88 5.74 -10.67
CA PHE A 76 -6.64 5.06 -10.32
C PHE A 76 -5.40 5.87 -10.67
N LYS A 77 -5.42 6.66 -11.75
CA LYS A 77 -4.33 7.59 -12.08
C LYS A 77 -4.17 8.68 -11.01
N LEU A 78 -5.29 9.28 -10.58
CA LEU A 78 -5.30 10.25 -9.48
C LEU A 78 -4.77 9.62 -8.18
N LEU A 79 -5.22 8.40 -7.85
CA LEU A 79 -4.76 7.68 -6.67
C LEU A 79 -3.26 7.37 -6.73
N LYS A 80 -2.73 6.97 -7.89
CA LYS A 80 -1.28 6.76 -8.12
C LYS A 80 -0.49 8.06 -7.89
N ALA A 81 -0.93 9.18 -8.47
CA ALA A 81 -0.28 10.48 -8.35
C ALA A 81 -0.23 10.96 -6.89
N ALA A 82 -1.37 10.91 -6.18
CA ALA A 82 -1.47 11.27 -4.77
C ALA A 82 -0.60 10.38 -3.88
N THR A 83 -0.59 9.07 -4.14
CA THR A 83 0.14 8.08 -3.33
C THR A 83 1.65 8.16 -3.52
N LEU A 84 2.12 8.59 -4.69
CA LEU A 84 3.54 8.66 -5.03
C LEU A 84 4.13 10.08 -4.89
N GLY A 85 3.33 11.06 -4.45
CA GLY A 85 3.80 12.42 -4.16
C GLY A 85 4.28 13.20 -5.39
N ARG A 86 3.82 12.81 -6.60
CA ARG A 86 4.16 13.53 -7.83
C ARG A 86 3.20 14.70 -8.00
N ALA A 87 3.53 15.83 -7.36
CA ALA A 87 2.68 17.02 -7.30
C ALA A 87 2.26 17.52 -8.69
N GLU A 88 3.16 17.46 -9.67
CA GLU A 88 2.89 17.81 -11.07
C GLU A 88 1.78 16.93 -11.70
N ASP A 89 1.76 15.64 -11.37
CA ASP A 89 0.75 14.69 -11.83
C ASP A 89 -0.62 14.94 -11.16
N ILE A 90 -0.61 15.48 -9.92
CA ILE A 90 -1.82 15.82 -9.17
C ILE A 90 -2.46 17.09 -9.74
N GLU A 91 -1.69 18.14 -10.01
CA GLU A 91 -2.21 19.37 -10.62
C GLU A 91 -2.75 19.13 -12.03
N GLN A 92 -2.04 18.35 -12.86
CA GLN A 92 -2.54 17.97 -14.18
C GLN A 92 -3.84 17.16 -14.10
N ALA A 93 -3.95 16.22 -13.16
CA ALA A 93 -5.17 15.47 -12.94
C ALA A 93 -6.31 16.39 -12.46
N LEU A 94 -6.07 17.29 -11.50
CA LEU A 94 -7.07 18.25 -11.01
C LEU A 94 -7.57 19.20 -12.13
N ASN A 95 -6.68 19.68 -12.99
CA ASN A 95 -7.06 20.51 -14.14
C ASN A 95 -7.92 19.75 -15.17
N GLN A 96 -7.66 18.45 -15.36
CA GLN A 96 -8.51 17.60 -16.20
C GLN A 96 -9.90 17.35 -15.58
N LEU A 97 -9.98 17.26 -14.24
CA LEU A 97 -11.25 17.17 -13.51
C LEU A 97 -12.11 18.42 -13.68
N ASP A 98 -11.51 19.60 -13.52
CA ASP A 98 -12.21 20.88 -13.67
C ASP A 98 -12.79 21.03 -15.08
N HIS A 99 -12.03 20.62 -16.10
CA HIS A 99 -12.50 20.62 -17.49
C HIS A 99 -13.60 19.59 -17.79
N GLN A 100 -13.62 18.43 -17.12
CA GLN A 100 -14.66 17.42 -17.30
C GLN A 100 -15.96 17.76 -16.55
N LEU A 101 -15.87 18.46 -15.43
CA LEU A 101 -17.02 18.86 -14.61
C LEU A 101 -17.58 20.24 -15.00
N GLY A 102 -16.76 21.12 -15.57
CA GLY A 102 -17.17 22.43 -16.09
C GLY A 102 -17.88 22.40 -17.45
N GLY A 103 -18.18 21.21 -17.99
CA GLY A 103 -18.91 21.04 -19.26
C GLY A 103 -20.44 21.14 -19.16
N GLU A 104 -21.01 21.29 -17.96
CA GLU A 104 -22.47 21.37 -17.74
C GLU A 104 -23.00 22.78 -17.39
N ASP A 105 -22.17 23.83 -17.43
CA ASP A 105 -22.63 25.23 -17.26
C ASP A 105 -22.59 26.02 -18.58
N GLY A 106 -23.17 25.43 -19.61
CA GLY A 106 -23.37 26.03 -20.92
C GLY A 106 -24.82 25.94 -21.38
N ILE A 107 -25.77 26.48 -20.61
CA ILE A 107 -27.12 26.79 -21.10
C ILE A 107 -27.34 28.30 -21.00
N VAL A 108 -27.61 28.86 -22.18
CA VAL A 108 -27.97 30.25 -22.52
C VAL A 108 -29.09 30.80 -21.66
#